data_AF-A0A1Q7SRL8-F1
#
_entry.id   AF-A0A1Q7SRL8-F1
#
_cell.length_a   1.000
_cell.length_b   1.000
_cell.length_c   1.000
_cell.angle_alpha   90.00
_cell.angle_beta   90.00
_cell.angle_gamma   90.00
#
_symmetry.space_group_name_H-M   'P 1'
#
loop_
_entity.id
_entity.type
_entity.pdbx_description
1 polymer ?
#
loop_
_entity_poly.entity_id
_entity_poly.type
_entity_poly.pdbx_seq_one_letter_code
_entity_poly.pdbx_strand_id
1 'polypeptide(L)'
;MLLTAVVLIVCAEVGGASMVRFKLELTRWARQAMLERPGTHGLVGVRDVDERVLDEALVKFDAGLRLFHLHAEGMGLVIIATATVAATLAGSPASRRPIIALLTVGGAGYPLGYLLWSGLIPYYGPDRGKTIAEWLVWIPFGGATIVALWWLAGLVAWQMVRRERA
;
A
#
# COMPACT_ATOMS: atom_id res chain seq x y z
N MET A 1 -0.96 -15.07 -8.24
CA MET A 1 -1.38 -13.92 -9.04
C MET A 1 -2.89 -13.71 -8.95
N LEU A 2 -3.77 -14.46 -9.64
CA LEU A 2 -5.23 -14.23 -9.53
C LEU A 2 -5.73 -14.37 -8.09
N LEU A 3 -5.40 -15.48 -7.42
CA LEU A 3 -5.72 -15.67 -6.00
C LEU A 3 -5.20 -14.51 -5.15
N THR A 4 -3.96 -14.06 -5.38
CA THR A 4 -3.34 -12.95 -4.66
C THR A 4 -4.13 -11.65 -4.84
N ALA A 5 -4.54 -11.33 -6.08
CA ALA A 5 -5.32 -10.14 -6.39
C ALA A 5 -6.72 -10.20 -5.75
N VAL A 6 -7.39 -11.35 -5.85
CA VAL A 6 -8.71 -11.55 -5.22
C VAL A 6 -8.62 -11.43 -3.70
N VAL A 7 -7.63 -12.06 -3.07
CA VAL A 7 -7.39 -11.95 -1.63
C VAL A 7 -7.12 -10.49 -1.24
N LEU A 8 -6.30 -9.77 -2.03
CA LEU A 8 -6.01 -8.36 -1.77
C LEU A 8 -7.27 -7.50 -1.83
N ILE A 9 -8.14 -7.70 -2.82
CA ILE A 9 -9.43 -7.01 -2.94
C ILE A 9 -10.34 -7.34 -1.75
N VAL A 10 -10.48 -8.62 -1.40
CA VAL A 10 -11.28 -9.02 -0.24
C VAL A 10 -10.75 -8.39 1.05
N CYS A 11 -9.43 -8.37 1.25
CA CYS A 11 -8.81 -7.68 2.38
C CYS A 11 -9.08 -6.17 2.37
N ALA A 12 -9.07 -5.55 1.18
CA ALA A 12 -9.40 -4.14 1.02
C ALA A 12 -10.86 -3.86 1.43
N GLU A 13 -11.82 -4.65 0.94
CA GLU A 13 -13.25 -4.51 1.25
C GLU A 13 -13.55 -4.74 2.72
N VAL A 14 -13.01 -5.83 3.28
CA VAL A 14 -13.16 -6.13 4.71
C VAL A 14 -12.50 -5.04 5.56
N GLY A 15 -11.34 -4.53 5.16
CA GLY A 15 -10.67 -3.40 5.80
C GLY A 15 -11.52 -2.13 5.73
N GLY A 16 -12.08 -1.81 4.56
CA GLY A 16 -13.02 -0.71 4.31
C GLY A 16 -14.23 -0.76 5.25
N ALA A 17 -14.92 -1.89 5.25
CA ALA A 17 -16.08 -2.12 6.12
C ALA A 17 -15.71 -2.04 7.61
N SER A 18 -14.55 -2.60 7.99
CA SER A 18 -14.05 -2.57 9.37
C SER A 18 -13.75 -1.14 9.83
N MET A 19 -13.16 -0.29 8.99
CA MET A 19 -12.91 1.11 9.31
C MET A 19 -14.20 1.87 9.61
N VAL A 20 -15.27 1.62 8.85
CA VAL A 20 -16.57 2.26 9.09
C VAL A 20 -17.20 1.71 10.38
N ARG A 21 -17.18 0.39 10.56
CA ARG A 21 -17.81 -0.29 11.71
C ARG A 21 -17.13 0.05 13.03
N PHE A 22 -15.79 0.10 13.05
CA PHE A 22 -14.98 0.24 14.27
C PHE A 22 -14.30 1.60 14.39
N LYS A 23 -14.80 2.62 13.68
CA LYS A 23 -14.16 3.94 13.60
C LYS A 23 -13.87 4.53 14.99
N LEU A 24 -14.87 4.49 15.86
CA LEU A 24 -14.78 5.08 17.21
C LEU A 24 -13.79 4.29 18.08
N GLU A 25 -13.84 2.96 18.03
CA GLU A 25 -12.95 2.08 18.77
C GLU A 25 -11.49 2.27 18.34
N LEU A 26 -11.23 2.32 17.03
CA LEU A 26 -9.90 2.54 16.46
C LEU A 26 -9.34 3.91 16.85
N THR A 27 -10.13 4.98 16.72
CA THR A 27 -9.70 6.33 17.12
C THR A 27 -9.41 6.40 18.62
N ARG A 28 -10.26 5.82 19.47
CA ARG A 28 -10.06 5.81 20.93
C ARG A 28 -8.80 5.03 21.30
N TRP A 29 -8.63 3.84 20.74
CA TRP A 29 -7.45 3.01 20.95
C TRP A 29 -6.18 3.74 20.54
N ALA A 30 -6.14 4.30 19.32
CA ALA A 30 -4.98 5.02 18.82
C ALA A 30 -4.64 6.22 19.71
N ARG A 31 -5.65 7.02 20.08
CA ARG A 31 -5.48 8.18 20.97
C ARG A 31 -4.92 7.78 22.34
N GLN A 32 -5.45 6.71 22.94
CA GLN A 32 -4.96 6.22 24.22
C GLN A 32 -3.49 5.78 24.11
N ALA A 33 -3.14 5.00 23.07
CA ALA A 33 -1.77 4.57 22.84
C ALA A 33 -0.81 5.74 22.62
N MET A 34 -1.25 6.83 21.99
CA MET A 34 -0.46 8.06 21.84
C MET A 34 -0.26 8.78 23.18
N LEU A 35 -1.31 8.90 24.00
CA LEU A 35 -1.27 9.55 25.31
C LEU A 35 -0.35 8.82 26.30
N GLU A 36 -0.25 7.50 26.19
CA GLU A 36 0.72 6.69 26.97
C GLU A 36 2.17 6.95 26.56
N ARG A 37 2.42 7.66 25.45
CA ARG A 37 3.75 7.87 24.84
C ARG A 37 3.99 9.36 24.52
N PRO A 38 3.91 10.26 25.50
CA PRO A 38 3.99 11.70 25.26
C PRO A 38 5.30 12.12 24.59
N GLY A 39 6.43 11.52 24.99
CA GLY A 39 7.74 11.83 24.40
C GLY A 39 7.88 11.45 22.92
N THR A 40 7.17 10.42 22.45
CA THR A 40 7.16 10.03 21.03
C THR A 40 6.41 11.05 20.18
N HIS A 41 5.31 11.58 20.73
CA HIS A 41 4.43 12.52 20.02
C HIS A 41 4.76 13.98 20.30
N GLY A 42 5.73 14.26 21.18
CA GLY A 42 6.10 15.63 21.53
C GLY A 42 5.03 16.36 22.35
N LEU A 43 4.26 15.63 23.16
CA LEU A 43 3.25 16.22 24.03
C LEU A 43 3.95 16.96 25.19
N VAL A 44 3.54 18.21 25.41
CA VAL A 44 4.18 19.14 26.35
C VAL A 44 3.35 19.39 27.61
N GLY A 45 2.17 18.77 27.73
CA GLY A 45 1.24 18.94 28.84
C GLY A 45 0.34 20.17 28.73
N VAL A 46 0.44 20.92 27.64
CA VAL A 46 -0.42 22.08 27.35
C VAL A 46 -1.57 21.60 26.48
N ARG A 47 -2.77 21.54 27.06
CA ARG A 47 -3.96 20.93 26.44
C ARG A 47 -4.19 21.34 24.99
N ASP A 48 -4.24 22.64 24.69
CA ASP A 48 -4.56 23.14 23.34
C ASP A 48 -3.46 22.81 22.31
N VAL A 49 -2.20 22.68 22.76
CA VAL A 49 -1.07 22.27 21.92
C VAL A 49 -1.11 20.77 21.67
N ASP A 50 -1.27 20.00 22.75
CA ASP A 50 -1.27 18.53 22.72
C ASP A 50 -2.48 17.99 21.94
N GLU A 51 -3.66 18.61 22.08
CA GLU A 51 -4.85 18.25 21.31
C GLU A 51 -4.60 18.41 19.80
N ARG A 52 -3.97 19.51 19.37
CA ARG A 52 -3.65 19.72 17.96
C ARG A 52 -2.68 18.66 17.42
N VAL A 53 -1.67 18.31 18.20
CA VAL A 53 -0.67 17.29 17.82
C VAL A 53 -1.31 15.90 17.73
N LEU A 54 -2.14 15.54 18.70
CA LEU A 54 -2.89 14.28 18.72
C LEU A 54 -3.87 14.20 17.54
N ASP A 55 -4.59 15.27 17.24
CA ASP A 55 -5.52 15.31 16.12
C ASP A 55 -4.81 15.13 14.78
N GLU A 56 -3.65 15.78 14.59
CA GLU A 56 -2.86 15.57 13.38
C GLU A 56 -2.39 14.10 13.25
N ALA A 57 -1.91 13.50 14.34
CA ALA A 57 -1.49 12.11 14.35
C ALA A 57 -2.67 11.15 14.07
N LEU A 58 -3.85 11.42 14.63
CA LEU A 58 -5.07 10.64 14.40
C LEU A 58 -5.58 10.77 12.96
N VAL A 59 -5.49 11.96 12.37
CA VAL A 59 -5.82 12.18 10.95
C VAL A 59 -4.89 11.36 10.06
N LYS A 60 -3.57 11.34 10.33
CA LYS A 60 -2.61 10.52 9.57
C LYS A 60 -2.85 9.02 9.79
N PHE A 61 -3.22 8.61 11.00
CA PHE A 61 -3.59 7.22 11.31
C PHE A 61 -4.79 6.76 10.46
N ASP A 62 -5.88 7.53 10.46
CA ASP A 62 -7.09 7.26 9.66
C ASP A 62 -6.79 7.30 8.16
N ALA A 63 -5.99 8.28 7.71
CA ALA A 63 -5.56 8.38 6.33
C ALA A 63 -4.77 7.13 5.88
N GLY A 64 -3.88 6.60 6.72
CA GLY A 64 -3.16 5.36 6.43
C GLY A 64 -4.09 4.17 6.21
N LEU A 65 -5.12 3.99 7.05
CA LEU A 65 -6.09 2.90 6.86
C LEU A 65 -6.90 3.07 5.56
N ARG A 66 -7.34 4.30 5.26
CA ARG A 66 -8.05 4.60 4.01
C ARG A 66 -7.19 4.38 2.78
N LEU A 67 -5.93 4.78 2.84
CA LEU A 67 -4.97 4.57 1.76
C LEU A 67 -4.70 3.09 1.54
N PHE A 68 -4.63 2.28 2.62
CA PHE A 68 -4.56 0.82 2.49
C PHE A 68 -5.76 0.28 1.72
N HIS A 69 -6.99 0.64 2.12
CA HIS A 69 -8.22 0.20 1.44
C HIS A 69 -8.19 0.55 -0.06
N LEU A 70 -8.00 1.83 -0.40
CA LEU A 70 -8.00 2.31 -1.78
C LEU A 70 -6.89 1.66 -2.63
N HIS A 71 -5.67 1.56 -2.09
CA HIS A 71 -4.55 1.01 -2.86
C HIS A 71 -4.61 -0.51 -2.94
N ALA A 72 -5.10 -1.22 -1.93
CA ALA A 72 -5.25 -2.67 -1.99
C ALA A 72 -6.29 -3.06 -3.05
N GLU A 73 -7.43 -2.37 -3.08
CA GLU A 73 -8.46 -2.58 -4.10
C GLU A 73 -7.92 -2.26 -5.51
N GLY A 74 -7.36 -1.07 -5.69
CA GLY A 74 -6.79 -0.63 -6.96
C GLY A 74 -5.66 -1.53 -7.47
N MET A 75 -4.73 -1.94 -6.59
CA MET A 75 -3.63 -2.82 -6.98
C MET A 75 -4.09 -4.23 -7.32
N GLY A 76 -5.16 -4.73 -6.71
CA GLY A 76 -5.78 -5.99 -7.12
C GLY A 76 -6.20 -5.96 -8.59
N LEU A 77 -6.85 -4.88 -9.01
CA LEU A 77 -7.23 -4.65 -10.42
C LEU A 77 -6.01 -4.50 -11.34
N VAL A 78 -5.00 -3.73 -10.92
CA VAL A 78 -3.75 -3.57 -11.68
C VAL A 78 -3.08 -4.92 -11.91
N ILE A 79 -2.96 -5.76 -10.89
CA ILE A 79 -2.36 -7.11 -11.00
C ILE A 79 -3.15 -7.95 -12.01
N ILE A 80 -4.47 -7.98 -11.92
CA ILE A 80 -5.32 -8.75 -12.84
C ILE A 80 -5.11 -8.27 -14.29
N ALA A 81 -5.21 -6.97 -14.53
CA ALA A 81 -5.09 -6.39 -15.86
C ALA A 81 -3.70 -6.64 -16.46
N THR A 82 -2.65 -6.25 -15.75
CA THR A 82 -1.26 -6.30 -16.24
C THR A 82 -0.77 -7.72 -16.46
N ALA A 83 -1.15 -8.66 -15.60
CA ALA A 83 -0.77 -10.04 -15.80
C ALA A 83 -1.62 -10.75 -16.87
N THR A 84 -2.86 -10.32 -17.12
CA THR A 84 -3.63 -10.74 -18.30
C THR A 84 -2.92 -10.28 -19.58
N VAL A 85 -2.47 -9.03 -19.63
CA VAL A 85 -1.67 -8.49 -20.74
C VAL A 85 -0.37 -9.28 -20.90
N ALA A 86 0.36 -9.53 -19.81
CA ALA A 86 1.60 -10.31 -19.84
C ALA A 86 1.35 -11.76 -20.28
N ALA A 87 0.25 -12.38 -19.86
CA ALA A 87 -0.12 -13.74 -20.27
C ALA A 87 -0.42 -13.85 -21.77
N THR A 88 -1.07 -12.84 -22.33
CA THR A 88 -1.45 -12.80 -23.75
C THR A 88 -0.29 -12.41 -24.66
N LEU A 89 0.54 -11.44 -24.24
CA LEU A 89 1.57 -10.86 -25.09
C LEU A 89 2.93 -11.52 -24.89
N ALA A 90 3.34 -11.92 -23.69
CA ALA A 90 4.66 -12.50 -23.49
C ALA A 90 4.71 -13.97 -23.98
N GLY A 91 5.04 -14.15 -25.26
CA GLY A 91 5.19 -15.47 -25.89
C GLY A 91 6.32 -16.32 -25.30
N SER A 92 7.31 -15.71 -24.64
CA SER A 92 8.38 -16.43 -23.94
C SER A 92 8.12 -16.56 -22.44
N PRO A 93 8.10 -17.80 -21.89
CA PRO A 93 7.99 -18.04 -20.45
C PRO A 93 9.06 -17.33 -19.61
N ALA A 94 10.26 -17.11 -20.18
CA ALA A 94 11.39 -16.50 -19.49
C ALA A 94 11.18 -15.02 -19.16
N SER A 95 10.39 -14.30 -19.96
CA SER A 95 10.03 -12.90 -19.69
C SER A 95 8.69 -12.78 -18.96
N ARG A 96 7.74 -13.67 -19.25
CA ARG A 96 6.41 -13.67 -18.62
C ARG A 96 6.48 -13.88 -17.10
N ARG A 97 7.22 -14.91 -16.66
CA ARG A 97 7.28 -15.31 -15.24
C ARG A 97 7.83 -14.20 -14.32
N PRO A 98 8.98 -13.57 -14.59
CA PRO A 98 9.49 -12.53 -13.71
C PRO A 98 8.58 -11.30 -13.65
N ILE A 99 7.97 -10.88 -14.77
CA ILE A 99 7.01 -9.77 -14.79
C ILE A 99 5.81 -10.08 -13.89
N ILE A 100 5.20 -11.25 -14.05
CA ILE A 100 4.05 -11.65 -13.21
C ILE A 100 4.46 -11.76 -11.74
N ALA A 101 5.65 -12.29 -11.44
CA ALA A 101 6.13 -12.40 -10.07
C ALA A 101 6.34 -11.02 -9.42
N LEU A 102 7.04 -10.11 -10.11
CA LEU A 102 7.29 -8.75 -9.62
C LEU A 102 5.98 -7.95 -9.46
N LEU A 103 5.04 -8.04 -10.40
CA LEU A 103 3.72 -7.41 -10.29
C LEU A 103 2.91 -7.99 -9.14
N THR A 104 2.92 -9.31 -8.96
CA THR A 104 2.15 -9.96 -7.89
C THR A 104 2.72 -9.60 -6.51
N VAL A 105 4.03 -9.74 -6.33
CA VAL A 105 4.70 -9.49 -5.05
C VAL A 105 4.75 -8.00 -4.74
N GLY A 106 5.20 -7.19 -5.70
CA GLY A 106 5.26 -5.75 -5.57
C GLY A 106 3.88 -5.13 -5.38
N GLY A 107 2.92 -5.50 -6.23
CA GLY A 107 1.59 -4.93 -6.20
C GLY A 107 0.79 -5.31 -4.96
N ALA A 108 0.94 -6.54 -4.45
CA ALA A 108 0.28 -6.95 -3.21
C ALA A 108 0.99 -6.42 -1.96
N GLY A 109 2.32 -6.28 -2.00
CA GLY A 109 3.10 -5.78 -0.88
C GLY A 109 2.96 -4.27 -0.67
N TYR A 110 2.88 -3.49 -1.74
CA TYR A 110 2.87 -2.02 -1.67
C TYR A 110 1.76 -1.43 -0.77
N PRO A 111 0.48 -1.86 -0.89
CA PRO A 111 -0.60 -1.35 -0.03
C PRO A 111 -0.37 -1.62 1.46
N LEU A 112 0.31 -2.73 1.81
CA LEU A 112 0.60 -3.08 3.21
C LEU A 112 1.46 -2.03 3.90
N GLY A 113 2.20 -1.20 3.16
CA GLY A 113 2.98 -0.11 3.73
C GLY A 113 2.09 0.94 4.40
N TYR A 114 0.88 1.18 3.90
CA TYR A 114 -0.08 2.09 4.53
C TYR A 114 -0.66 1.52 5.81
N LEU A 115 -0.94 0.22 5.82
CA LEU A 115 -1.42 -0.48 7.02
C LEU A 115 -0.33 -0.51 8.10
N LEU A 116 0.92 -0.81 7.71
CA LEU A 116 2.08 -0.76 8.59
C LEU A 116 2.28 0.66 9.14
N TRP A 117 2.28 1.67 8.28
CA TRP A 117 2.44 3.06 8.70
C TRP A 117 1.36 3.47 9.71
N SER A 118 0.09 3.20 9.39
CA SER A 118 -1.03 3.46 10.30
C SER A 118 -0.83 2.76 11.65
N GLY A 119 -0.49 1.46 11.66
CA GLY A 119 -0.22 0.72 12.88
C GLY A 119 0.98 1.22 13.69
N LEU A 120 1.98 1.82 13.04
CA LEU A 120 3.17 2.36 13.70
C LEU A 120 2.94 3.75 14.30
N ILE A 121 2.01 4.55 13.75
CA ILE A 121 1.78 5.92 14.20
C ILE A 121 1.58 6.03 15.72
N PRO A 122 0.70 5.25 16.38
CA PRO A 122 0.50 5.37 17.82
C PRO A 122 1.76 5.12 18.66
N TYR A 123 2.71 4.32 18.15
CA TYR A 123 3.89 3.87 18.90
C TYR A 123 5.17 4.64 18.58
N TYR A 124 5.34 5.07 17.33
CA TYR A 124 6.57 5.69 16.83
C TYR A 124 6.36 7.11 16.31
N GLY A 125 5.11 7.59 16.27
CA GLY A 125 4.75 8.86 15.68
C GLY A 125 4.70 8.80 14.14
N PRO A 126 4.15 9.84 13.50
CA PRO A 126 3.93 9.84 12.06
C PRO A 126 5.20 9.74 11.22
N ASP A 127 6.23 10.51 11.55
CA ASP A 127 7.40 10.64 10.69
C ASP A 127 8.28 9.41 10.76
N ARG A 128 8.60 8.93 11.97
CA ARG A 128 9.40 7.72 12.13
C ARG A 128 8.67 6.47 11.62
N GLY A 129 7.35 6.38 11.88
CA GLY A 129 6.53 5.30 11.32
C GLY A 129 6.58 5.31 9.78
N LYS A 130 6.56 6.50 9.17
CA LYS A 130 6.63 6.67 7.71
C LYS A 130 7.97 6.17 7.17
N THR A 131 9.09 6.57 7.79
CA THR A 131 10.42 6.11 7.37
C THR A 131 10.55 4.58 7.42
N ILE A 132 10.00 3.94 8.45
CA ILE A 132 10.00 2.48 8.55
C ILE A 132 9.19 1.85 7.40
N ALA A 133 7.97 2.36 7.14
CA ALA A 133 7.13 1.87 6.06
C ALA A 133 7.74 2.10 4.67
N GLU A 134 8.44 3.24 4.48
CA GLU A 134 9.17 3.56 3.25
C GLU A 134 10.23 2.50 2.94
N TRP A 135 11.16 2.28 3.88
CA TRP A 135 12.30 1.40 3.66
C TRP A 135 11.92 -0.08 3.62
N LEU A 136 10.99 -0.51 4.48
CA LEU A 136 10.63 -1.92 4.59
C LEU A 136 9.59 -2.34 3.54
N VAL A 137 8.75 -1.42 3.08
CA VAL A 137 7.60 -1.79 2.24
C VAL A 137 7.51 -0.96 0.95
N TRP A 138 7.31 0.35 1.02
CA TRP A 138 7.00 1.11 -0.20
C TRP A 138 8.14 1.11 -1.22
N ILE A 139 9.40 1.26 -0.81
CA ILE A 139 10.55 1.24 -1.71
C ILE A 139 10.72 -0.14 -2.38
N PRO A 140 10.85 -1.27 -1.64
CA PRO A 140 11.09 -2.56 -2.28
C PRO A 140 9.90 -3.03 -3.14
N PHE A 141 8.67 -2.93 -2.63
CA PHE A 141 7.50 -3.45 -3.35
C PHE A 141 6.99 -2.47 -4.42
N GLY A 142 7.01 -1.16 -4.14
CA GLY A 142 6.71 -0.13 -5.15
C GLY A 142 7.73 -0.13 -6.28
N GLY A 143 9.02 -0.21 -5.95
CA GLY A 143 10.11 -0.33 -6.93
C GLY A 143 9.96 -1.58 -7.81
N ALA A 144 9.69 -2.75 -7.22
CA ALA A 144 9.44 -3.98 -7.96
C ALA A 144 8.26 -3.83 -8.95
N THR A 145 7.17 -3.18 -8.51
CA THR A 145 6.01 -2.92 -9.36
C THR A 145 6.35 -2.00 -10.53
N ILE A 146 7.03 -0.89 -10.26
CA ILE A 146 7.46 0.07 -11.29
C ILE A 146 8.34 -0.60 -12.34
N VAL A 147 9.36 -1.36 -11.90
CA VAL A 147 10.25 -2.09 -12.81
C VAL A 147 9.46 -3.06 -13.70
N ALA A 148 8.51 -3.79 -13.12
CA ALA A 148 7.70 -4.75 -13.87
C ALA A 148 6.77 -4.08 -14.89
N LEU A 149 6.16 -2.94 -14.53
CA LEU A 149 5.31 -2.16 -15.42
C LEU A 149 6.10 -1.59 -16.60
N TRP A 150 7.28 -1.01 -16.34
CA TRP A 150 8.16 -0.53 -17.41
C TRP A 150 8.61 -1.65 -18.34
N TRP A 151 8.94 -2.81 -17.78
CA TRP A 151 9.28 -3.99 -18.58
C TRP A 151 8.11 -4.43 -19.46
N LEU A 152 6.90 -4.53 -18.89
CA LEU A 152 5.70 -4.89 -19.65
C LEU A 152 5.40 -3.86 -20.75
N ALA A 153 5.50 -2.57 -20.47
CA ALA A 153 5.32 -1.51 -21.45
C ALA A 153 6.32 -1.62 -22.61
N GLY A 154 7.59 -1.91 -22.32
CA GLY A 154 8.61 -2.15 -23.33
C GLY A 154 8.30 -3.34 -24.22
N LEU A 155 7.78 -4.44 -23.66
CA LEU A 155 7.34 -5.61 -24.44
C LEU A 155 6.17 -5.29 -25.36
N VAL A 156 5.17 -4.54 -24.86
CA VAL A 156 4.01 -4.12 -25.65
C VAL A 156 4.47 -3.28 -26.83
N ALA A 157 5.29 -2.24 -26.58
CA ALA A 157 5.81 -1.37 -27.63
C ALA A 157 6.62 -2.15 -28.68
N TRP A 158 7.49 -3.06 -28.23
CA TRP A 158 8.27 -3.92 -29.13
C TRP A 158 7.39 -4.78 -30.04
N GLN A 159 6.30 -5.33 -29.50
CA GLN A 159 5.37 -6.15 -30.29
C GLN A 159 4.58 -5.32 -31.30
N MET A 160 4.17 -4.11 -30.95
CA MET A 160 3.51 -3.19 -31.87
C MET A 160 4.43 -2.88 -33.07
N VAL A 161 5.68 -2.50 -32.80
CA VAL A 161 6.68 -2.23 -33.85
C VAL A 161 6.95 -3.44 -34.73
N ARG A 162 7.03 -4.66 -34.16
CA ARG A 162 7.22 -5.87 -34.96
C ARG A 162 6.03 -6.20 -35.85
N ARG A 163 4.80 -5.92 -35.41
CA ARG A 163 3.58 -6.15 -36.20
C ARG A 163 3.43 -5.15 -37.34
N GLU A 164 3.88 -3.91 -37.16
CA GLU A 164 3.87 -2.89 -38.23
C GLU A 164 4.89 -3.18 -39.35
N ARG A 165 5.95 -3.96 -39.04
CA ARG A 165 7.03 -4.30 -39.98
C ARG A 165 6.82 -5.62 -40.72
N ALA A 166 5.78 -6.38 -40.38
CA ALA A 166 5.45 -7.69 -40.96
C ALA A 166 4.26 -7.58 -41.92
#